data_AF-A0A1A9A766-F1
#
_entry.id   AF-A0A1A9A766-F1
#
_cell.length_a   1.000
_cell.length_b   1.000
_cell.length_c   1.000
_cell.angle_alpha   90.00
_cell.angle_beta   90.00
_cell.angle_gamma   90.00
#
_symmetry.space_group_name_H-M   'P 1'
#
loop_
_entity.id
_entity.type
_entity.pdbx_description
1 polymer ?
#
loop_
_entity_poly.entity_id
_entity_poly.type
_entity_poly.pdbx_seq_one_letter_code
_entity_poly.pdbx_strand_id
1 'polypeptide(L)'
;MDDHGRGKLNSEWSTKKNVFLKKLFEEEGFIYMCSPKKNTNNPSLNQLLSRHIKFCKEKDMLRADVVAKPEYSKCVKYNSWIDTQRTSFTLEFLQNVKESNIQTVKKYFSTKEHPRGHDPLGTYRRSKLDCEIYNPTSRSYPQIPVANGPTNKLKPPMEANIIRDSQGKNVMSYKKCVYYVI
;
A
#
# COMPACT_ATOMS: atom_id res chain seq x y z
N MET A 1 -41.03 -10.81 -1.20
CA MET A 1 -40.63 -11.78 -2.23
C MET A 1 -41.08 -13.15 -1.78
N ASP A 2 -41.65 -13.91 -2.68
CA ASP A 2 -41.88 -15.35 -2.57
C ASP A 2 -40.58 -16.13 -2.85
N ASP A 3 -40.56 -17.44 -2.56
CA ASP A 3 -39.37 -18.26 -2.79
C ASP A 3 -39.13 -18.56 -4.28
N HIS A 4 -40.17 -18.48 -5.13
CA HIS A 4 -39.99 -18.53 -6.59
C HIS A 4 -39.25 -17.28 -7.10
N GLY A 5 -39.64 -16.07 -6.66
CA GLY A 5 -38.89 -14.84 -6.93
C GLY A 5 -37.46 -14.87 -6.37
N ARG A 6 -37.26 -15.40 -5.15
CA ARG A 6 -35.94 -15.60 -4.55
C ARG A 6 -35.07 -16.56 -5.38
N GLY A 7 -35.64 -17.68 -5.83
CA GLY A 7 -34.98 -18.68 -6.67
C GLY A 7 -34.54 -18.11 -8.03
N LYS A 8 -35.44 -17.37 -8.70
CA LYS A 8 -35.14 -16.69 -9.96
C LYS A 8 -34.03 -15.64 -9.81
N LEU A 9 -34.09 -14.81 -8.76
CA LEU A 9 -33.06 -13.80 -8.52
C LEU A 9 -31.68 -14.45 -8.24
N ASN A 10 -31.65 -15.56 -7.51
CA ASN A 10 -30.43 -16.34 -7.28
C ASN A 10 -29.86 -16.99 -8.55
N SER A 11 -30.69 -17.53 -9.45
CA SER A 11 -30.21 -18.14 -10.71
C SER A 11 -29.71 -17.09 -11.72
N GLU A 12 -30.43 -15.97 -11.85
CA GLU A 12 -29.97 -14.84 -12.65
C GLU A 12 -28.67 -14.23 -12.10
N TRP A 13 -28.58 -14.05 -10.77
CA TRP A 13 -27.39 -13.51 -10.13
C TRP A 13 -26.20 -14.46 -10.25
N SER A 14 -26.35 -15.75 -9.97
CA SER A 14 -25.24 -16.72 -10.07
C SER A 14 -24.65 -16.79 -11.49
N THR A 15 -25.50 -16.64 -12.52
CA THR A 15 -25.08 -16.56 -13.93
C THR A 15 -24.28 -15.29 -14.23
N LYS A 16 -24.74 -14.13 -13.73
CA LYS A 16 -24.11 -12.81 -13.99
C LYS A 16 -22.90 -12.53 -13.06
N LYS A 17 -22.87 -13.10 -11.85
CA LYS A 17 -21.91 -12.81 -10.77
C LYS A 17 -20.47 -12.94 -11.20
N ASN A 18 -20.10 -14.01 -11.90
CA ASN A 18 -18.71 -14.22 -12.32
C ASN A 18 -18.26 -13.22 -13.39
N VAL A 19 -19.18 -12.75 -14.25
CA VAL A 19 -18.90 -11.71 -15.25
C VAL A 19 -18.81 -10.33 -14.60
N PHE A 20 -19.76 -10.01 -13.70
CA PHE A 20 -19.74 -8.77 -12.92
C PHE A 20 -18.46 -8.66 -12.09
N LEU A 21 -18.13 -9.71 -11.31
CA LEU A 21 -16.89 -9.73 -10.52
C LEU A 21 -15.67 -9.69 -11.44
N LYS A 22 -15.59 -10.52 -12.50
CA LYS A 22 -14.44 -10.47 -13.42
C LYS A 22 -14.23 -9.06 -13.97
N LYS A 23 -15.30 -8.38 -14.41
CA LYS A 23 -15.23 -7.01 -14.93
C LYS A 23 -14.78 -6.01 -13.84
N LEU A 24 -15.42 -6.03 -12.67
CA LEU A 24 -15.04 -5.20 -11.52
C LEU A 24 -13.56 -5.39 -11.16
N PHE A 25 -13.10 -6.64 -11.10
CA PHE A 25 -11.70 -6.96 -10.88
C PHE A 25 -10.81 -6.45 -12.04
N GLU A 26 -11.18 -6.65 -13.31
CA GLU A 26 -10.35 -6.23 -14.47
C GLU A 26 -10.26 -4.71 -14.69
N GLU A 27 -11.34 -3.96 -14.44
CA GLU A 27 -11.38 -2.49 -14.53
C GLU A 27 -10.46 -1.84 -13.49
N GLU A 28 -10.52 -2.36 -12.26
CA GLU A 28 -9.62 -2.06 -11.16
C GLU A 28 -8.17 -2.56 -11.45
N GLY A 29 -7.99 -3.53 -12.35
CA GLY A 29 -6.67 -3.99 -12.82
C GLY A 29 -6.16 -5.28 -12.17
N PHE A 30 -7.10 -6.14 -11.76
CA PHE A 30 -6.87 -7.40 -11.06
C PHE A 30 -7.07 -8.63 -11.95
N ILE A 31 -6.36 -9.71 -11.59
CA ILE A 31 -6.63 -11.04 -12.12
C ILE A 31 -7.76 -11.64 -11.27
N TYR A 32 -8.90 -11.94 -11.90
CA TYR A 32 -10.06 -12.56 -11.24
C TYR A 32 -9.75 -14.00 -10.79
N MET A 33 -9.17 -14.14 -9.59
CA MET A 33 -8.79 -15.43 -9.02
C MET A 33 -10.00 -16.29 -8.61
N CYS A 34 -11.18 -15.69 -8.36
CA CYS A 34 -12.34 -16.37 -7.75
C CYS A 34 -13.11 -17.33 -8.69
N SER A 35 -12.45 -17.91 -9.70
CA SER A 35 -13.02 -18.95 -10.56
C SER A 35 -13.06 -20.31 -9.82
N PRO A 36 -14.24 -20.83 -9.41
CA PRO A 36 -14.32 -21.98 -8.50
C PRO A 36 -13.80 -23.31 -9.08
N LYS A 37 -13.53 -23.37 -10.39
CA LYS A 37 -13.05 -24.59 -11.08
C LYS A 37 -11.52 -24.80 -11.02
N LYS A 38 -10.72 -23.89 -10.44
CA LYS A 38 -9.24 -24.00 -10.45
C LYS A 38 -8.50 -23.64 -9.15
N ASN A 39 -9.19 -23.16 -8.11
CA ASN A 39 -8.54 -22.90 -6.83
C ASN A 39 -8.63 -24.13 -5.93
N THR A 40 -7.48 -24.67 -5.55
CA THR A 40 -7.38 -25.47 -4.33
C THR A 40 -7.70 -24.54 -3.16
N ASN A 41 -8.80 -24.80 -2.44
CA ASN A 41 -9.16 -24.03 -1.25
C ASN A 41 -8.13 -24.28 -0.14
N ASN A 42 -7.08 -23.45 -0.06
CA ASN A 42 -6.20 -23.37 1.09
C ASN A 42 -6.61 -22.15 1.95
N PRO A 43 -7.25 -22.35 3.11
CA PRO A 43 -7.68 -21.25 3.98
C PRO A 43 -6.52 -20.39 4.47
N SER A 44 -5.36 -20.99 4.78
CA SER A 44 -4.17 -20.31 5.28
C SER A 44 -3.60 -19.32 4.25
N LEU A 45 -3.53 -19.73 2.98
CA LEU A 45 -3.07 -18.84 1.89
C LEU A 45 -4.08 -17.72 1.58
N ASN A 46 -5.38 -18.00 1.66
CA ASN A 46 -6.43 -16.97 1.53
C ASN A 46 -6.39 -15.97 2.71
N GLN A 47 -6.13 -16.44 3.93
CA GLN A 47 -5.97 -15.61 5.12
C GLN A 47 -4.71 -14.74 5.04
N LEU A 48 -3.57 -15.31 4.64
CA LEU A 48 -2.32 -14.59 4.43
C LEU A 48 -2.46 -13.50 3.34
N LEU A 49 -3.16 -13.79 2.24
CA LEU A 49 -3.48 -12.80 1.20
C LEU A 49 -4.41 -11.69 1.74
N SER A 50 -5.45 -12.05 2.49
CA SER A 50 -6.37 -11.11 3.14
C SER A 50 -5.65 -10.20 4.14
N ARG A 51 -4.67 -10.75 4.87
CA ARG A 51 -3.80 -10.01 5.79
C ARG A 51 -2.87 -9.05 5.06
N HIS A 52 -2.29 -9.46 3.92
CA HIS A 52 -1.50 -8.58 3.06
C HIS A 52 -2.32 -7.41 2.54
N ILE A 53 -3.52 -7.69 2.03
CA ILE A 53 -4.54 -6.72 1.60
C ILE A 53 -4.84 -5.69 2.72
N LYS A 54 -5.06 -6.15 3.96
CA LYS A 54 -5.31 -5.26 5.10
C LYS A 54 -4.10 -4.37 5.41
N PHE A 55 -2.90 -4.94 5.47
CA PHE A 55 -1.65 -4.19 5.66
C PHE A 55 -1.42 -3.12 4.59
N CYS A 56 -1.68 -3.43 3.31
CA CYS A 56 -1.55 -2.50 2.19
C CYS A 56 -2.39 -1.21 2.43
N LYS A 57 -3.64 -1.37 2.84
CA LYS A 57 -4.56 -0.25 3.15
C LYS A 57 -4.10 0.55 4.36
N GLU A 58 -3.87 -0.13 5.50
CA GLU A 58 -3.47 0.52 6.75
C GLU A 58 -2.17 1.30 6.59
N LYS A 59 -1.21 0.74 5.85
CA LYS A 59 0.05 1.42 5.51
C LYS A 59 -0.19 2.71 4.73
N ASP A 60 -0.99 2.68 3.66
CA ASP A 60 -1.13 3.85 2.79
C ASP A 60 -1.95 4.96 3.47
N MET A 61 -2.88 4.63 4.38
CA MET A 61 -3.53 5.59 5.27
C MET A 61 -2.54 6.20 6.28
N LEU A 62 -1.87 5.36 7.09
CA LEU A 62 -0.92 5.84 8.11
C LEU A 62 0.26 6.62 7.51
N ARG A 63 0.70 6.27 6.29
CA ARG A 63 1.71 7.03 5.54
C ARG A 63 1.18 8.39 5.10
N ALA A 64 -0.07 8.47 4.65
CA ALA A 64 -0.70 9.75 4.30
C ALA A 64 -0.78 10.68 5.53
N ASP A 65 -1.17 10.17 6.70
CA ASP A 65 -1.22 10.95 7.94
C ASP A 65 0.15 11.52 8.35
N VAL A 66 1.21 10.70 8.25
CA VAL A 66 2.59 11.14 8.54
C VAL A 66 3.08 12.18 7.53
N VAL A 67 2.74 12.05 6.25
CA VAL A 67 3.13 13.02 5.20
C VAL A 67 2.32 14.32 5.29
N ALA A 68 1.04 14.25 5.67
CA ALA A 68 0.16 15.41 5.80
C ALA A 68 0.46 16.25 7.06
N LYS A 69 0.91 15.63 8.16
CA LYS A 69 1.42 16.33 9.34
C LYS A 69 2.77 15.75 9.79
N PRO A 70 3.88 16.16 9.14
CA PRO A 70 5.21 15.61 9.38
C PRO A 70 5.70 15.91 10.79
N GLU A 71 5.67 14.88 11.64
CA GLU A 71 6.19 14.89 13.00
C GLU A 71 7.13 13.68 13.15
N TYR A 72 8.37 13.91 13.59
CA TYR A 72 9.36 12.85 13.81
C TYR A 72 8.81 11.66 14.62
N SER A 73 8.12 11.96 15.73
CA SER A 73 7.53 10.97 16.63
C SER A 73 6.43 10.12 15.96
N LYS A 74 5.67 10.68 15.01
CA LYS A 74 4.70 9.92 14.21
C LYS A 74 5.38 9.03 13.17
N CYS A 75 6.43 9.53 12.52
CA CYS A 75 7.22 8.72 11.58
C CYS A 75 7.90 7.53 12.28
N VAL A 76 8.47 7.74 13.46
CA VAL A 76 9.06 6.66 14.28
C VAL A 76 7.99 5.62 14.69
N LYS A 77 6.80 6.06 15.12
CA LYS A 77 5.66 5.17 15.42
C LYS A 77 5.22 4.36 14.19
N TYR A 78 5.10 4.99 13.02
CA TYR A 78 4.81 4.31 11.75
C TYR A 78 5.88 3.26 11.40
N ASN A 79 7.17 3.61 11.50
CA ASN A 79 8.26 2.68 11.20
C ASN A 79 8.31 1.48 12.18
N SER A 80 7.93 1.67 13.44
CA SER A 80 7.77 0.58 14.43
C SER A 80 6.57 -0.34 14.11
N TRP A 81 5.45 0.23 13.67
CA TRP A 81 4.31 -0.55 13.16
C TRP A 81 4.70 -1.36 11.90
N ILE A 82 5.46 -0.77 10.97
CA ILE A 82 6.01 -1.49 9.81
C ILE A 82 6.87 -2.69 10.23
N ASP A 83 7.72 -2.57 11.25
CA ASP A 83 8.52 -3.70 11.74
C ASP A 83 7.67 -4.82 12.37
N THR A 84 6.65 -4.44 13.14
CA THR A 84 5.68 -5.38 13.73
C THR A 84 4.95 -6.18 12.65
N GLN A 85 4.42 -5.50 11.64
CA GLN A 85 3.71 -6.13 10.52
C GLN A 85 4.65 -6.97 9.64
N ARG A 86 5.85 -6.46 9.33
CA ARG A 86 6.89 -7.16 8.58
C ARG A 86 7.27 -8.48 9.26
N THR A 87 7.53 -8.46 10.55
CA THR A 87 7.93 -9.64 11.32
C THR A 87 6.81 -10.68 11.35
N SER A 88 5.61 -10.28 11.77
CA SER A 88 4.49 -11.21 11.93
C SER A 88 3.99 -11.79 10.60
N PHE A 89 3.98 -11.01 9.50
CA PHE A 89 3.68 -11.54 8.17
C PHE A 89 4.79 -12.47 7.64
N THR A 90 6.07 -12.18 7.92
CA THR A 90 7.19 -13.05 7.49
C THR A 90 7.10 -14.44 8.13
N LEU A 91 6.72 -14.53 9.41
CA LEU A 91 6.53 -15.81 10.10
C LEU A 91 5.38 -16.63 9.47
N GLU A 92 4.21 -16.02 9.27
CA GLU A 92 3.03 -16.66 8.67
C GLU A 92 3.28 -17.09 7.21
N PHE A 93 4.03 -16.28 6.45
CA PHE A 93 4.48 -16.60 5.11
C PHE A 93 5.44 -17.80 5.10
N LEU A 94 6.44 -17.84 5.99
CA LEU A 94 7.41 -18.94 6.06
C LEU A 94 6.74 -20.26 6.49
N GLN A 95 5.75 -20.21 7.39
CA GLN A 95 4.94 -21.37 7.72
C GLN A 95 4.17 -21.90 6.49
N ASN A 96 3.46 -21.01 5.77
CA ASN A 96 2.77 -21.38 4.52
C ASN A 96 3.73 -21.91 3.43
N VAL A 97 4.96 -21.41 3.36
CA VAL A 97 6.00 -21.94 2.45
C VAL A 97 6.44 -23.35 2.84
N LYS A 98 6.54 -23.65 4.14
CA LYS A 98 6.86 -24.99 4.68
C LYS A 98 5.72 -26.00 4.47
N GLU A 99 4.47 -25.57 4.62
CA GLU A 99 3.26 -26.40 4.46
C GLU A 99 2.85 -26.63 3.00
N SER A 100 3.47 -25.93 2.05
CA SER A 100 3.18 -26.05 0.61
C SER A 100 4.49 -25.98 -0.19
N ASN A 101 4.67 -24.95 -1.02
CA ASN A 101 5.97 -24.60 -1.60
C ASN A 101 5.97 -23.12 -1.98
N ILE A 102 7.16 -22.51 -2.08
CA ILE A 102 7.29 -21.07 -2.31
C ILE A 102 6.65 -20.57 -3.61
N GLN A 103 6.57 -21.38 -4.66
CA GLN A 103 5.94 -20.97 -5.92
C GLN A 103 4.41 -20.96 -5.80
N THR A 104 3.83 -21.94 -5.13
CA THR A 104 2.40 -21.94 -4.77
C THR A 104 2.06 -20.72 -3.91
N VAL A 105 2.85 -20.41 -2.88
CA VAL A 105 2.59 -19.22 -2.03
C VAL A 105 2.68 -17.93 -2.86
N LYS A 106 3.76 -17.74 -3.63
CA LYS A 106 3.93 -16.55 -4.48
C LYS A 106 2.81 -16.36 -5.50
N LYS A 107 2.23 -17.45 -6.01
CA LYS A 107 1.10 -17.42 -6.96
C LYS A 107 -0.18 -16.83 -6.37
N TYR A 108 -0.43 -16.94 -5.05
CA TYR A 108 -1.56 -16.25 -4.42
C TYR A 108 -1.42 -14.72 -4.50
N PHE A 109 -0.18 -14.22 -4.52
CA PHE A 109 0.16 -12.82 -4.74
C PHE A 109 0.37 -12.51 -6.24
N SER A 110 -0.48 -13.07 -7.12
CA SER A 110 -0.46 -12.72 -8.55
C SER A 110 -1.10 -11.36 -8.82
N THR A 111 -0.54 -10.61 -9.76
CA THR A 111 -0.95 -9.23 -10.07
C THR A 111 -0.88 -8.96 -11.58
N LYS A 112 -1.37 -7.82 -12.05
CA LYS A 112 -1.26 -7.45 -13.48
C LYS A 112 0.19 -7.26 -13.95
N GLU A 113 1.07 -6.73 -13.10
CA GLU A 113 2.51 -6.68 -13.36
C GLU A 113 3.20 -8.05 -13.19
N HIS A 114 2.67 -8.89 -12.30
CA HIS A 114 3.27 -10.17 -11.89
C HIS A 114 2.26 -11.32 -11.99
N PRO A 115 1.83 -11.70 -13.22
CA PRO A 115 0.75 -12.67 -13.44
C PRO A 115 1.15 -14.12 -13.11
N ARG A 116 2.42 -14.37 -12.78
CA ARG A 116 2.94 -15.66 -12.29
C ARG A 116 3.10 -15.69 -10.76
N GLY A 117 2.69 -14.64 -10.06
CA GLY A 117 2.98 -14.43 -8.65
C GLY A 117 4.22 -13.56 -8.42
N HIS A 118 4.34 -13.00 -7.21
CA HIS A 118 5.54 -12.28 -6.77
C HIS A 118 5.83 -12.51 -5.28
N ASP A 119 6.93 -11.93 -4.79
CA ASP A 119 7.32 -11.97 -3.39
C ASP A 119 6.72 -10.79 -2.60
N PRO A 120 5.67 -10.99 -1.77
CA PRO A 120 5.04 -9.91 -1.02
C PRO A 120 5.98 -9.31 0.06
N LEU A 121 7.04 -10.03 0.48
CA LEU A 121 8.00 -9.52 1.47
C LEU A 121 8.76 -8.29 0.93
N GLY A 122 8.91 -8.18 -0.39
CA GLY A 122 9.46 -6.99 -1.04
C GLY A 122 8.67 -5.71 -0.77
N THR A 123 7.37 -5.81 -0.50
CA THR A 123 6.52 -4.67 -0.12
C THR A 123 6.85 -4.22 1.30
N TYR A 124 6.82 -5.12 2.29
CA TYR A 124 7.15 -4.82 3.69
C TYR A 124 8.56 -4.23 3.85
N ARG A 125 9.55 -4.78 3.14
CA ARG A 125 10.95 -4.29 3.17
C ARG A 125 11.11 -2.85 2.68
N ARG A 126 10.24 -2.39 1.76
CA ARG A 126 10.26 -1.04 1.17
C ARG A 126 9.18 -0.10 1.76
N SER A 127 8.56 -0.48 2.87
CA SER A 127 7.42 0.25 3.44
C SER A 127 7.81 1.29 4.48
N LYS A 128 9.03 1.26 5.05
CA LYS A 128 9.49 2.29 5.97
C LYS A 128 9.64 3.65 5.27
N LEU A 129 9.40 4.72 6.02
CA LEU A 129 9.80 6.07 5.67
C LEU A 129 11.24 6.31 6.11
N ASP A 130 11.96 7.19 5.41
CA ASP A 130 13.02 7.95 6.08
C ASP A 130 12.34 8.89 7.09
N CYS A 131 12.80 8.89 8.33
CA CYS A 131 12.32 9.80 9.37
C CYS A 131 13.31 10.90 9.70
N GLU A 132 14.56 10.80 9.23
CA GLU A 132 15.61 11.78 9.49
C GLU A 132 15.28 13.12 8.79
N ILE A 133 14.56 13.07 7.66
CA ILE A 133 13.93 14.24 7.00
C ILE A 133 12.95 15.03 7.89
N TYR A 134 12.44 14.42 8.96
CA TYR A 134 11.53 15.07 9.93
C TYR A 134 12.19 15.32 11.28
N ASN A 135 13.44 14.88 11.47
CA ASN A 135 14.13 14.98 12.75
C ASN A 135 14.63 16.43 12.96
N PRO A 136 14.18 17.14 14.02
CA PRO A 136 14.59 18.52 14.27
C PRO A 136 16.07 18.65 14.67
N THR A 137 16.75 17.55 15.04
CA THR A 137 18.19 17.55 15.33
C THR A 137 19.04 17.01 14.18
N SER A 138 18.45 16.80 12.99
CA SER A 138 19.19 16.25 11.84
C SER A 138 20.29 17.19 11.38
N ARG A 139 21.49 16.63 11.22
CA ARG A 139 22.62 17.29 10.55
C ARG A 139 22.58 17.13 9.04
N SER A 140 21.88 16.09 8.55
CA SER A 140 21.76 15.77 7.12
C SER A 140 20.62 16.55 6.46
N TYR A 141 19.54 16.82 7.21
CA TYR A 141 18.39 17.60 6.77
C TYR A 141 18.16 18.77 7.74
N PRO A 142 19.01 19.82 7.70
CA PRO A 142 18.87 20.97 8.58
C PRO A 142 17.52 21.65 8.35
N GLN A 143 16.64 21.56 9.34
CA GLN A 143 15.36 22.26 9.34
C GLN A 143 15.65 23.77 9.42
N ILE A 144 15.39 24.50 8.33
CA ILE A 144 15.46 25.97 8.36
C ILE A 144 14.42 26.44 9.40
N PRO A 145 14.81 27.18 10.45
CA PRO A 145 13.84 27.70 11.40
C PRO A 145 12.87 28.61 10.66
N VAL A 146 11.58 28.28 10.69
CA VAL A 146 10.53 29.21 10.23
C VAL A 146 10.63 30.42 11.13
N ALA A 147 11.09 31.55 10.58
CA ALA A 147 11.39 32.73 11.36
C ALA A 147 10.10 33.28 11.97
N ASN A 148 9.96 33.16 13.29
CA ASN A 148 8.99 33.94 14.05
C ASN A 148 9.30 35.42 13.78
N GLY A 149 8.40 36.09 13.05
CA GLY A 149 8.71 37.33 12.35
C GLY A 149 9.19 38.45 13.29
N PRO A 150 10.34 39.10 13.03
CA PRO A 150 10.74 40.30 13.75
C PRO A 150 9.74 41.44 13.50
N THR A 151 9.29 42.08 14.58
CA THR A 151 8.36 43.21 14.52
C THR A 151 8.90 44.37 13.67
N ASN A 152 8.12 44.79 12.66
CA ASN A 152 8.19 46.04 11.90
C ASN A 152 9.43 46.94 12.10
N LYS A 153 10.31 47.00 11.07
CA LYS A 153 10.77 48.28 10.49
C LYS A 153 10.97 48.14 8.96
N LEU A 154 10.45 49.11 8.21
CA LEU A 154 10.54 49.15 6.74
C LEU A 154 11.94 49.54 6.24
N LYS A 155 12.37 48.93 5.14
CA LYS A 155 13.20 49.58 4.09
C LYS A 155 12.80 49.05 2.69
N PRO A 156 13.10 49.78 1.60
CA PRO A 156 12.50 49.54 0.27
C PRO A 156 13.04 48.29 -0.45
N PRO A 157 12.37 47.84 -1.54
CA PRO A 157 12.76 46.62 -2.26
C PRO A 157 14.06 46.83 -3.06
N MET A 158 14.83 45.74 -3.20
CA MET A 158 15.93 45.61 -4.15
C MET A 158 15.60 44.49 -5.14
N GLU A 159 16.12 44.58 -6.37
CA GLU A 159 15.51 43.98 -7.56
C GLU A 159 15.58 42.45 -7.63
N ALA A 160 14.56 41.86 -8.26
CA ALA A 160 14.37 40.43 -8.38
C ALA A 160 15.34 39.80 -9.40
N ASN A 161 16.48 39.31 -8.92
CA ASN A 161 17.37 38.47 -9.71
C ASN A 161 16.76 37.07 -9.91
N ILE A 162 16.61 36.68 -11.17
CA ILE A 162 15.81 35.51 -11.60
C ILE A 162 16.51 34.21 -11.17
N ILE A 163 15.94 33.51 -10.18
CA ILE A 163 16.37 32.16 -9.83
C ILE A 163 15.86 31.20 -10.92
N ARG A 164 16.82 30.62 -11.64
CA ARG A 164 16.65 29.74 -12.80
C ARG A 164 16.05 28.39 -12.38
N ASP A 165 15.00 27.95 -13.05
CA ASP A 165 14.31 26.67 -12.79
C ASP A 165 15.24 25.44 -12.88
N SER A 166 15.78 25.01 -11.75
CA SER A 166 16.42 23.70 -11.61
C SER A 166 15.33 22.65 -11.38
N GLN A 167 14.84 22.05 -12.47
CA GLN A 167 13.85 20.96 -12.45
C GLN A 167 14.41 19.65 -11.83
N GLY A 168 14.76 19.68 -10.56
CA GLY A 168 15.14 18.53 -9.75
C GLY A 168 13.94 17.68 -9.31
N LYS A 169 13.04 17.34 -10.24
CA LYS A 169 11.96 16.37 -9.98
C LYS A 169 12.57 14.98 -9.80
N ASN A 170 13.11 14.72 -8.62
CA ASN A 170 13.54 13.40 -8.18
C ASN A 170 12.30 12.53 -7.94
N VAL A 171 11.68 12.08 -9.05
CA VAL A 171 10.52 11.19 -9.03
C VAL A 171 11.01 9.81 -8.61
N MET A 172 11.21 9.64 -7.30
CA MET A 172 11.17 8.33 -6.68
C MET A 172 9.84 7.70 -7.06
N SER A 173 9.92 6.74 -7.99
CA SER A 173 8.79 5.93 -8.43
C SER A 173 8.42 4.96 -7.31
N TYR A 174 7.85 5.53 -6.24
CA TYR A 174 7.28 4.80 -5.14
C TYR A 174 6.12 3.99 -5.69
N LYS A 175 6.34 2.71 -5.99
CA LYS A 175 5.24 1.77 -6.15
C LYS A 175 4.37 1.87 -4.90
N LYS A 176 3.15 2.39 -5.07
CA LYS A 176 2.08 2.31 -4.05
C LYS A 176 1.91 0.84 -3.64
N CYS A 177 1.16 0.60 -2.58
CA CYS A 177 0.43 -0.66 -2.51
C CYS A 177 -0.73 -0.63 -3.51
N VAL A 178 -0.39 -0.71 -4.78
CA VAL A 178 -1.21 -1.45 -5.72
C VAL A 178 -1.53 -2.80 -5.05
N TYR A 179 -2.83 -3.15 -4.98
CA TYR A 179 -3.38 -4.48 -4.63
C TYR A 179 -3.61 -4.82 -3.11
N TYR A 180 -4.82 -5.09 -2.54
CA TYR A 180 -6.24 -4.83 -2.94
C TYR A 180 -7.30 -4.62 -1.78
N VAL A 181 -8.56 -5.08 -1.99
CA VAL A 181 -9.79 -5.11 -1.15
C VAL A 181 -10.42 -6.53 -1.30
N ILE A 182 -11.24 -6.96 -0.32
CA ILE A 182 -12.03 -8.21 -0.35
C ILE A 182 -13.49 -7.86 -0.64
#